data_AF-A0A932GDG0-F1
#
_entry.id   AF-A0A932GDG0-F1
#
_cell.length_a   1.000
_cell.length_b   1.000
_cell.length_c   1.000
_cell.angle_alpha   90.00
_cell.angle_beta   90.00
_cell.angle_gamma   90.00
#
_symmetry.space_group_name_H-M   'P 1'
#
loop_
_entity.id
_entity.type
_entity.pdbx_description
1 polymer ?
#
loop_
_entity_poly.entity_id
_entity_poly.type
_entity_poly.pdbx_seq_one_letter_code
_entity_poly.pdbx_strand_id
1 'polypeptide(L)'
;MPWQDLVIMSVTIVFSAALIPQIWSGFKTKTGPISYQTSIPTFIGLYTMSFTYITLRLYFSSVITFLTGTLWLTLCIQRLIYKDKNKTTVAPPSTDF
;
A
#
# COMPACT_ATOMS: atom_id res chain seq x y z
N MET A 1 -23.99 10.95 5.83
CA MET A 1 -24.73 10.53 7.04
C MET A 1 -23.75 10.09 8.10
N PRO A 2 -23.94 10.42 9.39
CA PRO A 2 -22.94 10.14 10.42
C PRO A 2 -22.59 8.65 10.56
N TRP A 3 -23.54 7.75 10.30
CA TRP A 3 -23.30 6.30 10.37
C TRP A 3 -22.36 5.79 9.27
N GLN A 4 -22.42 6.35 8.04
CA GLN A 4 -21.55 5.94 6.93
C GLN A 4 -20.09 6.28 7.22
N ASP A 5 -19.86 7.46 7.78
CA ASP A 5 -18.52 7.91 8.17
C ASP A 5 -17.91 6.97 9.21
N LEU A 6 -18.71 6.56 10.20
CA LEU A 6 -18.25 5.67 11.26
C LEU A 6 -17.91 4.27 10.73
N VAL A 7 -18.74 3.71 9.84
CA VAL A 7 -18.49 2.40 9.23
C VAL A 7 -17.24 2.44 8.37
N ILE A 8 -17.13 3.39 7.44
CA ILE A 8 -15.97 3.51 6.56
C ILE A 8 -14.70 3.73 7.39
N MET A 9 -14.72 4.66 8.35
CA MET A 9 -13.61 4.91 9.24
C MET A 9 -13.16 3.63 9.96
N SER A 10 -14.09 2.87 10.55
CA SER A 10 -13.75 1.65 11.30
C SER A 10 -13.06 0.59 10.43
N VAL A 11 -13.57 0.35 9.22
CA VAL A 11 -13.00 -0.62 8.27
C VAL A 11 -11.63 -0.15 7.79
N THR A 12 -11.50 1.13 7.45
CA THR A 12 -10.24 1.71 6.96
C THR A 12 -9.15 1.72 8.04
N ILE A 13 -9.51 1.90 9.32
CA ILE A 13 -8.57 1.75 10.44
C ILE A 13 -8.03 0.31 10.51
N VAL A 14 -8.90 -0.69 10.43
CA VAL A 14 -8.50 -2.10 10.48
C VAL A 14 -7.56 -2.44 9.32
N PHE A 15 -7.88 -2.00 8.10
CA PHE A 15 -6.99 -2.18 6.95
C PHE A 15 -5.66 -1.43 7.10
N SER A 16 -5.67 -0.23 7.66
CA SER A 16 -4.44 0.53 7.91
C SER A 16 -3.55 -0.19 8.94
N ALA A 17 -4.13 -0.70 10.02
CA ALA A 17 -3.43 -1.46 11.04
C ALA A 17 -2.80 -2.75 10.46
N ALA A 18 -3.48 -3.42 9.53
CA ALA A 18 -2.97 -4.61 8.85
C ALA A 18 -1.75 -4.34 7.94
N LEU A 19 -1.55 -3.10 7.50
CA LEU A 19 -0.39 -2.70 6.69
C LEU A 19 0.87 -2.44 7.52
N ILE A 20 0.72 -2.05 8.80
CA ILE A 20 1.85 -1.77 9.70
C ILE A 20 2.86 -2.92 9.76
N PRO A 21 2.47 -4.19 10.02
CA PRO A 21 3.43 -5.30 10.05
C PRO A 21 4.07 -5.55 8.68
N GLN A 22 3.36 -5.29 7.57
CA GLN A 22 3.89 -5.45 6.22
C GLN A 22 4.99 -4.42 5.94
N ILE A 23 4.76 -3.15 6.29
CA ILE A 23 5.73 -2.07 6.17
C ILE A 23 6.95 -2.36 7.06
N TRP A 24 6.72 -2.77 8.30
CA TRP A 24 7.80 -3.12 9.23
C TRP A 24 8.65 -4.28 8.70
N SER A 25 8.01 -5.34 8.22
CA SER A 25 8.72 -6.48 7.61
C SER A 25 9.52 -6.03 6.40
N GLY A 26 8.94 -5.22 5.50
CA GLY A 26 9.62 -4.69 4.31
C GLY A 26 10.89 -3.89 4.64
N PHE A 27 10.85 -3.07 5.69
CA PHE A 27 12.04 -2.36 6.19
C PHE A 27 13.09 -3.31 6.78
N LYS A 28 12.67 -4.31 7.57
CA LYS A 28 13.58 -5.26 8.22
C LYS A 28 14.30 -6.16 7.22
N THR A 29 13.57 -6.69 6.24
CA THR A 29 14.13 -7.60 5.23
C THR A 29 14.73 -6.87 4.03
N LYS A 30 14.54 -5.54 3.93
CA LYS A 30 14.91 -4.73 2.75
C LYS A 30 14.38 -5.37 1.47
N THR A 31 13.13 -5.80 1.50
CA THR A 31 12.40 -6.34 0.37
C THR A 31 11.18 -5.47 0.12
N GLY A 32 10.82 -5.25 -1.14
CA GLY A 32 9.52 -4.69 -1.49
C GLY A 32 8.50 -5.82 -1.61
N PRO A 33 7.66 -6.09 -0.60
CA PRO A 33 6.78 -7.27 -0.60
C PRO A 33 5.64 -7.18 -1.63
N ILE A 34 5.29 -5.97 -2.07
CA ILE A 34 4.15 -5.71 -2.95
C ILE A 34 4.62 -5.30 -4.35
N SER A 35 3.95 -5.85 -5.38
CA SER A 35 4.20 -5.50 -6.78
C SER A 35 3.74 -4.07 -7.10
N TYR A 36 4.47 -3.38 -7.98
CA TYR A 36 4.10 -2.05 -8.49
C TYR A 36 2.71 -2.00 -9.10
N GLN A 37 2.31 -3.09 -9.77
CA GLN A 37 1.00 -3.21 -10.40
C GLN A 37 -0.14 -3.12 -9.40
N THR A 38 0.11 -3.45 -8.13
CA THR A 38 -0.87 -3.34 -7.05
C THR A 38 -0.67 -2.04 -6.29
N SER A 39 0.54 -1.69 -5.88
CA SER A 39 0.76 -0.54 -4.99
C SER A 39 0.41 0.79 -5.64
N ILE A 40 0.74 0.98 -6.93
CA ILE A 40 0.52 2.24 -7.65
C ILE A 40 -0.96 2.59 -7.78
N PRO A 41 -1.81 1.74 -8.38
CA PRO A 41 -3.23 2.06 -8.50
C PRO A 41 -3.89 2.16 -7.12
N THR A 42 -3.44 1.39 -6.12
CA THR A 42 -4.05 1.46 -4.78
C THR A 42 -3.78 2.79 -4.08
N PHE A 43 -2.54 3.31 -4.03
CA PHE A 43 -2.32 4.60 -3.35
C PHE A 43 -2.99 5.76 -4.10
N ILE A 44 -2.99 5.73 -5.44
CA ILE A 44 -3.69 6.74 -6.27
C ILE A 44 -5.20 6.68 -5.99
N GLY A 45 -5.78 5.49 -6.04
CA GLY A 45 -7.20 5.27 -5.79
C GLY A 45 -7.61 5.71 -4.38
N LEU A 46 -6.79 5.46 -3.36
CA LEU A 46 -7.05 5.91 -1.99
C LEU A 46 -7.00 7.44 -1.86
N TYR A 47 -6.10 8.14 -2.55
CA TYR A 47 -6.12 9.60 -2.57
C TYR A 47 -7.33 10.16 -3.31
N THR A 48 -7.73 9.56 -4.43
CA THR A 48 -8.97 9.92 -5.13
C THR A 48 -10.18 9.70 -4.22
N MET A 49 -10.26 8.56 -3.52
CA MET A 49 -11.33 8.25 -2.57
C MET A 49 -11.37 9.22 -1.40
N SER A 50 -10.21 9.59 -0.84
CA SER A 50 -10.15 10.61 0.21
C SER A 50 -10.71 11.94 -0.29
N PHE A 51 -10.35 12.39 -1.49
CA PHE A 51 -10.92 13.60 -2.07
C PHE A 51 -12.44 13.50 -2.26
N THR A 52 -12.93 12.36 -2.77
CA THR A 52 -14.37 12.08 -2.87
C THR A 52 -15.06 12.11 -1.49
N TYR A 53 -14.44 11.58 -0.43
CA TYR A 53 -15.00 11.64 0.92
C TYR A 53 -15.09 13.08 1.46
N ILE A 54 -14.14 13.96 1.09
CA ILE A 54 -14.25 15.39 1.39
C ILE A 54 -15.48 16.00 0.71
N THR A 55 -15.72 15.70 -0.57
CA THR A 55 -16.88 16.25 -1.30
C THR A 55 -18.21 15.73 -0.74
N LEU A 56 -18.22 14.52 -0.17
CA LEU A 56 -19.37 13.94 0.53
C LEU A 56 -19.50 14.38 2.01
N ARG A 57 -18.61 15.26 2.51
CA ARG A 57 -18.53 15.72 3.90
C ARG A 57 -18.32 14.59 4.93
N LEU A 58 -17.64 13.52 4.53
CA LEU A 58 -17.21 12.37 5.36
C LEU A 58 -15.80 12.65 5.90
N TYR A 59 -15.68 13.61 6.80
CA TYR A 59 -14.38 14.16 7.21
C TYR A 59 -13.48 13.13 7.90
N PHE A 60 -14.03 12.31 8.81
CA PHE A 60 -13.21 11.33 9.55
C PHE A 60 -12.68 10.24 8.61
N SER A 61 -13.55 9.68 7.78
CA SER A 61 -13.20 8.70 6.76
C SER A 61 -12.19 9.25 5.78
N SER A 62 -12.31 10.51 5.37
CA SER A 62 -11.31 11.13 4.49
C SER A 62 -9.93 11.13 5.12
N VAL A 63 -9.80 11.57 6.38
CA VAL A 63 -8.50 11.64 7.07
C VAL A 63 -7.88 10.26 7.19
N ILE A 64 -8.64 9.26 7.64
CA ILE A 64 -8.11 7.90 7.78
C ILE A 64 -7.74 7.33 6.40
N THR A 65 -8.58 7.51 5.38
CA THR A 65 -8.31 7.01 4.01
C THR A 65 -7.07 7.67 3.41
N PHE A 66 -6.84 8.96 3.68
CA PHE A 66 -5.62 9.67 3.31
C PHE A 66 -4.38 9.07 3.97
N LEU A 67 -4.45 8.76 5.27
CA LEU A 67 -3.37 8.07 5.99
C LEU A 67 -3.12 6.68 5.41
N THR A 68 -4.17 5.92 5.10
CA THR A 68 -4.05 4.62 4.42
C THR A 68 -3.35 4.76 3.05
N GLY A 69 -3.72 5.78 2.28
CA GLY A 69 -3.04 6.12 1.01
C GLY A 69 -1.55 6.38 1.21
N THR A 70 -1.18 7.06 2.29
CA THR A 70 0.22 7.33 2.66
C THR A 70 0.98 6.05 3.05
N LEU A 71 0.32 5.10 3.74
CA LEU A 71 0.90 3.79 4.05
C LEU A 71 1.17 2.98 2.77
N TRP A 72 0.24 2.98 1.82
CA TRP A 72 0.42 2.34 0.51
C TRP A 72 1.49 3.03 -0.34
N LEU A 73 1.59 4.35 -0.28
CA LEU A 73 2.69 5.08 -0.89
C LEU A 73 4.04 4.65 -0.30
N THR A 74 4.11 4.47 1.02
CA THR A 74 5.31 3.98 1.71
C THR A 74 5.71 2.59 1.20
N LEU A 75 4.75 1.66 1.04
CA LEU A 75 5.00 0.34 0.45
C LEU A 75 5.48 0.43 -1.00
N CYS A 76 4.92 1.35 -1.79
CA CYS A 76 5.37 1.62 -3.15
C CYS A 76 6.82 2.13 -3.18
N ILE A 77 7.17 3.06 -2.29
CA ILE A 77 8.53 3.59 -2.14
C ILE A 77 9.49 2.49 -1.68
N GLN A 78 9.09 1.64 -0.72
CA GLN A 78 9.89 0.49 -0.31
C GLN A 78 10.21 -0.42 -1.50
N ARG A 79 9.24 -0.68 -2.39
CA ARG A 79 9.47 -1.46 -3.60
C ARG A 79 10.43 -0.76 -4.58
N LEU A 80 10.34 0.57 -4.73
CA LEU A 80 11.25 1.38 -5.55
C LEU A 80 12.70 1.31 -5.05
N ILE A 81 12.89 1.42 -3.74
CA ILE A 81 14.23 1.44 -3.13
C ILE A 81 14.81 0.02 -3.03
N TYR A 82 14.00 -0.95 -2.62
CA TYR A 82 14.42 -2.33 -2.41
C TYR A 82 14.19 -3.16 -3.67
N LYS A 83 15.18 -3.14 -4.56
CA LYS A 83 15.23 -3.99 -5.76
C LYS A 83 15.29 -5.46 -5.35
N ASP A 84 14.45 -6.31 -5.96
CA ASP A 84 14.42 -7.75 -5.72
C ASP A 84 15.84 -8.34 -5.77
N LYS A 85 16.31 -8.89 -4.65
CA LYS A 85 17.53 -9.70 -4.61
C LYS A 85 17.41 -11.04 -5.36
N ASN A 86 16.22 -11.37 -5.88
CA ASN A 86 15.90 -12.68 -6.44
C ASN A 86 16.13 -12.84 -7.96
N LYS A 87 16.80 -11.88 -8.62
CA LYS A 87 17.06 -11.98 -10.08
C LYS A 87 18.49 -12.41 -10.46
N THR A 88 19.33 -12.81 -9.51
CA THR A 88 20.76 -13.07 -9.77
C THR A 88 21.20 -14.53 -9.76
N THR A 89 20.29 -15.51 -9.62
CA THR A 89 20.66 -16.93 -9.57
C THR A 89 20.05 -17.81 -10.67
N VAL A 90 19.56 -17.21 -11.76
CA VAL A 90 19.31 -18.01 -12.97
C VAL A 90 20.63 -18.09 -13.74
N ALA A 91 21.45 -19.07 -13.37
CA ALA A 91 22.59 -19.47 -14.19
C ALA A 91 22.08 -19.76 -15.63
N PRO A 92 22.84 -19.41 -16.68
CA PRO A 92 22.48 -19.80 -18.03
C PRO A 92 22.35 -21.34 -18.07
N PRO A 93 21.36 -21.90 -18.79
CA PRO A 93 21.32 -23.34 -19.00
C PRO A 93 22.67 -23.76 -19.57
N SER A 94 23.33 -24.74 -18.93
CA SER A 94 24.53 -25.34 -19.50
C SER A 94 24.16 -25.79 -20.90
N THR A 95 24.83 -25.21 -21.89
CA THR A 95 24.82 -25.71 -23.26
C THR A 95 25.58 -27.03 -23.24
N ASP A 96 24.92 -28.07 -22.76
CA ASP A 96 25.31 -29.44 -23.02
C ASP A 96 24.72 -29.76 -24.41
N PHE A 97 25.66 -29.87 -25.35
CA PHE A 97 25.48 -30.21 -26.76
C PHE A 97 24.72 -31.54 -26.95
#